data_AF-J9VNT1-F1
#
_entry.id   AF-J9VNT1-F1
#
_cell.length_a   1.000
_cell.length_b   1.000
_cell.length_c   1.000
_cell.angle_alpha   90.00
_cell.angle_beta   90.00
_cell.angle_gamma   90.00
#
_symmetry.space_group_name_H-M   'P 1'
#
loop_
_entity.id
_entity.type
_entity.pdbx_description
1 polymer ?
#
loop_
_entity_poly.entity_id
_entity_poly.type
_entity_poly.pdbx_seq_one_letter_code
_entity_poly.pdbx_strand_id
1 'polypeptide(L)'
;MSPFPQTAKLNNPVCVFCGSSPGNKPLFVKASESVGKALAKANIPLVYGGGRRGIMGVVSQSTLSANGYVHGIVPRALVEPASEPTPAPWSTTNGDSARSKEGTGKDVVEGDNQDKLTVEVVGSMHERKLAMAKLSTGGFIVLPGGYGTLEEALEMITWNQLGIHRLPIIILNIGNFFTHLYKQFENSVEAGFIAPNNLSLLRLVDLEGGEEANIDGTRADEWGQAALKALKEWSVGEDVGYNLNWKEEGDGGAQDTFRSPSYIFTTMRCTIPSAASTPISAADLPLIGYHLERLREAHAHFAENDTQYWGEWPGDESVTDKCLQVLREKAKEGEGDYRVRIVIYPRGIVKVEVPPAPKDAGPFSLEIPTVLMARARPLVLDPAVTDVRGEDPSNVNFRLYKTSQRELYDLAYERGSTLSPCQPEVLLHTSTHLLETTTSNVAILSPSGRWITPSVSSSTPLLNGVVRRFLLANGVIEEGELTLADFERVKAEGGRIIGFNGLRGVWEGKII
;
A
#
# COMPACT_ATOMS: atom_id res chain seq x y z
N MET A 1 -15.19 -6.53 1.54
CA MET A 1 -16.47 -6.69 0.81
C MET A 1 -17.26 -5.39 0.99
N SER A 2 -18.12 -5.00 0.05
CA SER A 2 -18.97 -3.79 0.21
C SER A 2 -19.92 -3.97 1.41
N PRO A 3 -20.03 -2.98 2.33
CA PRO A 3 -20.97 -3.04 3.45
C PRO A 3 -22.43 -2.82 3.00
N PHE A 4 -22.64 -2.47 1.73
CA PHE A 4 -23.95 -2.23 1.17
C PHE A 4 -24.50 -3.47 0.44
N PRO A 5 -25.79 -3.80 0.60
CA PRO A 5 -26.37 -5.00 0.02
C PRO A 5 -26.41 -4.92 -1.51
N GLN A 6 -25.85 -5.93 -2.19
CA GLN A 6 -25.83 -6.02 -3.66
C GLN A 6 -27.24 -6.14 -4.27
N THR A 7 -28.20 -6.69 -3.52
CA THR A 7 -29.59 -6.87 -3.94
C THR A 7 -30.35 -5.55 -4.09
N ALA A 8 -29.87 -4.45 -3.48
CA ALA A 8 -30.56 -3.17 -3.44
C ALA A 8 -30.31 -2.25 -4.66
N LYS A 9 -29.52 -2.68 -5.66
CA LYS A 9 -29.19 -1.92 -6.89
C LYS A 9 -28.79 -0.45 -6.61
N LEU A 10 -27.86 -0.27 -5.68
CA LEU A 10 -27.41 1.04 -5.22
C LEU A 10 -26.42 1.67 -6.22
N ASN A 11 -26.40 3.01 -6.26
CA ASN A 11 -25.39 3.78 -6.97
C ASN A 11 -24.07 3.79 -6.20
N ASN A 12 -23.02 4.33 -6.82
CA ASN A 12 -21.69 4.42 -6.21
C ASN A 12 -21.72 5.22 -4.89
N PRO A 13 -21.19 4.69 -3.77
CA PRO A 13 -21.22 5.37 -2.48
C PRO A 13 -20.45 6.68 -2.46
N VAL A 14 -20.95 7.66 -1.71
CA VAL A 14 -20.34 8.98 -1.54
C VAL A 14 -19.94 9.18 -0.08
N CYS A 15 -18.71 9.65 0.12
CA CYS A 15 -18.24 10.07 1.44
C CYS A 15 -18.78 11.45 1.78
N VAL A 16 -19.19 11.68 3.03
CA VAL A 16 -19.44 13.02 3.55
C VAL A 16 -18.50 13.33 4.70
N PHE A 17 -17.60 14.29 4.49
CA PHE A 17 -16.76 14.88 5.54
C PHE A 17 -17.49 16.08 6.14
N CYS A 18 -17.64 16.09 7.47
CA CYS A 18 -18.40 17.13 8.15
C CYS A 18 -18.11 17.21 9.64
N GLY A 19 -18.50 18.34 10.27
CA GLY A 19 -18.25 18.57 11.68
C GLY A 19 -18.99 17.62 12.63
N SER A 20 -18.32 17.26 13.73
CA SER A 20 -18.95 16.58 14.89
C SER A 20 -19.84 17.50 15.72
N SER A 21 -19.84 18.80 15.42
CA SER A 21 -20.70 19.82 16.03
C SER A 21 -21.73 20.34 15.02
N PRO A 22 -22.88 20.88 15.46
CA PRO A 22 -23.91 21.42 14.57
C PRO A 22 -23.57 22.82 14.00
N GLY A 23 -22.52 23.46 14.53
CA GLY A 23 -22.23 24.87 14.27
C GLY A 23 -23.21 25.83 14.96
N ASN A 24 -23.02 27.14 14.74
CA ASN A 24 -23.80 28.20 15.39
C ASN A 24 -24.95 28.75 14.53
N LYS A 25 -25.09 28.30 13.29
CA LYS A 25 -26.14 28.75 12.36
C LYS A 25 -27.09 27.58 12.03
N PRO A 26 -28.41 27.73 12.17
CA PRO A 26 -29.38 26.68 11.80
C PRO A 26 -29.27 26.21 10.34
N LEU A 27 -28.79 27.10 9.47
CA LEU A 27 -28.53 26.82 8.06
C LEU A 27 -27.63 25.58 7.87
N PHE A 28 -26.58 25.40 8.68
CA PHE A 28 -25.67 24.26 8.53
C PHE A 28 -26.39 22.93 8.74
N VAL A 29 -27.23 22.85 9.77
CA VAL A 29 -28.04 21.67 10.06
C VAL A 29 -29.03 21.41 8.92
N LYS A 30 -29.82 22.40 8.53
CA LYS A 30 -30.83 22.25 7.46
C LYS A 30 -30.23 21.86 6.10
N ALA A 31 -29.10 22.46 5.72
CA ALA A 31 -28.40 22.12 4.50
C ALA A 31 -27.89 20.67 4.54
N SER A 32 -27.39 20.23 5.70
CA SER A 32 -26.92 18.85 5.89
C SER A 32 -28.05 17.83 5.83
N GLU A 33 -29.24 18.17 6.36
CA GLU A 33 -30.45 17.36 6.19
C GLU A 33 -30.86 17.24 4.72
N SER A 34 -30.78 18.34 3.96
CA SER A 34 -31.07 18.35 2.53
C SER A 34 -30.14 17.39 1.77
N VAL A 35 -28.84 17.43 2.07
CA VAL A 35 -27.83 16.54 1.46
C VAL A 35 -28.14 15.08 1.76
N GLY A 36 -28.38 14.71 3.02
CA GLY A 36 -28.65 13.32 3.37
C GLY A 36 -29.94 12.78 2.73
N LYS A 37 -31.00 13.59 2.68
CA LYS A 37 -32.25 13.26 1.96
C LYS A 37 -32.03 13.10 0.46
N ALA A 38 -31.20 13.95 -0.15
CA ALA A 38 -30.92 13.92 -1.58
C ALA A 38 -30.15 12.65 -1.98
N LEU A 39 -29.11 12.28 -1.22
CA LEU A 39 -28.36 11.03 -1.44
C LEU A 39 -29.27 9.79 -1.40
N ALA A 40 -30.12 9.71 -0.36
CA ALA A 40 -31.07 8.61 -0.22
C ALA A 40 -32.05 8.52 -1.41
N LYS A 41 -32.66 9.64 -1.81
CA LYS A 41 -33.56 9.70 -2.97
C LYS A 41 -32.87 9.31 -4.28
N ALA A 42 -31.58 9.59 -4.40
CA ALA A 42 -30.76 9.21 -5.54
C ALA A 42 -30.23 7.76 -5.46
N ASN A 43 -30.63 6.97 -4.46
CA ASN A 43 -30.10 5.63 -4.18
C ASN A 43 -28.55 5.60 -4.05
N ILE A 44 -27.96 6.68 -3.55
CA ILE A 44 -26.53 6.78 -3.28
C ILE A 44 -26.29 6.45 -1.80
N PRO A 45 -25.51 5.41 -1.49
CA PRO A 45 -25.15 5.09 -0.11
C PRO A 45 -24.23 6.14 0.50
N LEU A 46 -24.44 6.46 1.77
CA LEU A 46 -23.64 7.40 2.54
C LEU A 46 -22.50 6.66 3.25
N VAL A 47 -21.26 7.08 3.03
CA VAL A 47 -20.10 6.75 3.86
C VAL A 47 -19.74 7.98 4.70
N TYR A 48 -19.52 7.81 6.00
CA TYR A 48 -19.18 8.95 6.87
C TYR A 48 -18.41 8.53 8.14
N GLY A 49 -18.06 9.53 8.94
CA GLY A 49 -17.23 9.37 10.14
C GLY A 49 -17.85 8.66 11.34
N GLY A 50 -19.08 8.13 11.25
CA GLY A 50 -19.72 7.32 12.29
C GLY A 50 -20.21 8.08 13.53
N GLY A 51 -20.09 9.41 13.57
CA GLY A 51 -20.57 10.24 14.67
C GLY A 51 -22.11 10.30 14.74
N ARG A 52 -22.68 10.30 15.95
CA ARG A 52 -24.15 10.39 16.18
C ARG A 52 -24.64 11.80 16.49
N ARG A 53 -23.72 12.78 16.52
CA ARG A 53 -23.95 14.17 16.96
C ARG A 53 -23.52 15.16 15.90
N GLY A 54 -23.97 16.41 16.03
CA GLY A 54 -23.64 17.49 15.12
C GLY A 54 -24.07 17.22 13.68
N ILE A 55 -23.36 17.81 12.71
CA ILE A 55 -23.67 17.63 11.29
C ILE A 55 -23.57 16.16 10.88
N MET A 56 -22.59 15.41 11.41
CA MET A 56 -22.47 13.96 11.21
C MET A 56 -23.75 13.18 11.57
N GLY A 57 -24.32 13.45 12.74
CA GLY A 57 -25.58 12.83 13.16
C GLY A 57 -26.77 13.25 12.27
N VAL A 58 -26.80 14.51 11.85
CA VAL A 58 -27.87 15.08 11.03
C VAL A 58 -27.88 14.46 9.62
N VAL A 59 -26.72 14.37 8.96
CA VAL A 59 -26.66 13.82 7.60
C VAL A 59 -27.00 12.32 7.60
N SER A 60 -26.46 11.55 8.56
CA SER A 60 -26.76 10.12 8.68
C SER A 60 -28.25 9.87 9.01
N GLN A 61 -28.81 10.57 9.99
CA GLN A 61 -30.22 10.43 10.35
C GLN A 61 -31.14 10.82 9.19
N SER A 62 -30.84 11.90 8.47
CA SER A 62 -31.67 12.34 7.36
C SER A 62 -31.61 11.40 6.15
N THR A 63 -30.47 10.75 5.89
CA THR A 63 -30.36 9.66 4.92
C THR A 63 -31.19 8.45 5.34
N LEU A 64 -31.08 8.00 6.60
CA LEU A 64 -31.86 6.87 7.11
C LEU A 64 -33.37 7.14 7.08
N SER A 65 -33.78 8.34 7.50
CA SER A 65 -35.19 8.76 7.50
C SER A 65 -35.78 8.85 6.08
N ALA A 66 -34.94 9.10 5.08
CA ALA A 66 -35.29 9.04 3.66
C ALA A 66 -35.12 7.64 3.05
N ASN A 67 -35.03 6.60 3.88
CA ASN A 67 -34.93 5.19 3.49
C ASN A 67 -33.62 4.79 2.77
N GLY A 68 -32.56 5.60 2.93
CA GLY A 68 -31.22 5.36 2.37
C GLY A 68 -30.35 4.43 3.21
N TYR A 69 -29.16 4.12 2.70
CA TYR A 69 -28.16 3.27 3.36
C TYR A 69 -27.00 4.12 3.90
N VAL A 70 -26.54 3.79 5.11
CA VAL A 70 -25.47 4.51 5.80
C VAL A 70 -24.43 3.53 6.33
N HIS A 71 -23.16 3.86 6.10
CA HIS A 71 -22.03 3.16 6.67
C HIS A 71 -21.11 4.14 7.40
N GLY A 72 -20.96 3.94 8.71
CA GLY A 72 -20.10 4.76 9.57
C GLY A 72 -18.79 4.07 9.91
N ILE A 73 -17.67 4.79 9.87
CA ILE A 73 -16.36 4.24 10.25
C ILE A 73 -15.83 4.99 11.46
N VAL A 74 -15.61 4.27 12.56
CA VAL A 74 -15.26 4.82 13.87
C VAL A 74 -13.94 4.18 14.35
N PRO A 75 -12.97 4.96 14.82
CA PRO A 75 -11.75 4.40 15.40
C PRO A 75 -12.05 3.85 16.80
N ARG A 76 -11.37 2.76 17.20
CA ARG A 76 -11.56 2.09 18.51
C ARG A 76 -11.44 3.06 19.69
N ALA A 77 -10.52 4.03 19.60
CA ALA A 77 -10.32 5.07 20.61
C ALA A 77 -11.55 5.95 20.89
N LEU A 78 -12.55 5.97 20.00
CA LEU A 78 -13.81 6.71 20.17
C LEU A 78 -15.00 5.79 20.54
N VAL A 79 -14.79 4.48 20.63
CA VAL A 79 -15.80 3.47 21.00
C VAL A 79 -15.70 3.08 22.48
N GLU A 80 -14.51 3.13 23.08
CA GLU A 80 -14.34 2.89 24.52
C GLU A 80 -14.99 4.03 25.34
N PRO A 81 -15.79 3.71 26.37
CA PRO A 81 -16.35 4.74 27.22
C PRO A 81 -15.18 5.43 27.92
N ALA A 82 -15.12 6.76 27.82
CA ALA A 82 -14.13 7.59 28.50
C ALA A 82 -14.08 7.27 30.00
N SER A 83 -13.22 6.32 30.39
CA SER A 83 -12.96 5.96 31.77
C SER A 83 -12.10 7.05 32.36
N GLU A 84 -12.74 7.83 33.24
CA GLU A 84 -12.23 8.77 34.25
C GLU A 84 -11.10 9.73 33.86
N PRO A 85 -11.29 11.06 34.07
CA PRO A 85 -10.23 12.03 33.82
C PRO A 85 -9.10 11.86 34.83
N THR A 86 -7.94 11.38 34.38
CA THR A 86 -6.69 11.45 35.14
C THR A 86 -6.33 12.93 35.37
N PRO A 87 -6.25 13.43 36.61
CA PRO A 87 -5.83 14.80 36.84
C PRO A 87 -4.32 14.92 36.58
N ALA A 88 -3.94 15.79 35.65
CA ALA A 88 -2.55 16.18 35.47
C ALA A 88 -2.09 16.96 36.73
N PRO A 89 -0.87 16.69 37.26
CA PRO A 89 -0.33 17.46 38.35
C PRO A 89 0.05 18.84 37.80
N TRP A 90 -0.38 19.89 38.51
CA TRP A 90 -0.14 21.30 38.25
C TRP A 90 -1.13 22.01 37.29
N SER A 91 -2.25 22.47 37.84
CA SER A 91 -2.85 23.73 37.40
C SER A 91 -3.78 24.27 38.48
N THR A 92 -3.33 25.33 39.14
CA THR A 92 -4.15 26.19 39.99
C THR A 92 -4.70 27.36 39.19
N THR A 93 -5.99 27.63 39.41
CA THR A 93 -6.77 28.87 39.23
C THR A 93 -7.27 29.31 37.83
N ASN A 94 -8.60 29.26 37.73
CA ASN A 94 -9.58 30.25 37.24
C ASN A 94 -9.34 31.02 35.93
N GLY A 95 -10.20 30.75 34.96
CA GLY A 95 -10.48 31.60 33.81
C GLY A 95 -11.01 30.79 32.63
N ASP A 96 -12.30 30.97 32.29
CA ASP A 96 -12.96 30.41 31.12
C ASP A 96 -12.05 30.43 29.88
N SER A 97 -11.63 29.25 29.43
CA SER A 97 -10.84 29.11 28.20
C SER A 97 -11.23 27.84 27.44
N ALA A 98 -11.92 28.09 26.33
CA ALA A 98 -11.97 27.32 25.09
C ALA A 98 -11.54 25.84 25.17
N ARG A 99 -12.38 24.99 25.77
CA ARG A 99 -12.39 23.56 25.40
C ARG A 99 -13.22 23.40 24.11
N SER A 100 -12.67 22.69 23.13
CA SER A 100 -13.37 22.33 21.89
C SER A 100 -14.73 21.72 22.22
N LYS A 101 -15.81 22.20 21.58
CA LYS A 101 -17.16 21.61 21.69
C LYS A 101 -17.32 20.33 20.85
N GLU A 102 -16.26 19.81 20.26
CA GLU A 102 -16.26 18.55 19.51
C GLU A 102 -16.84 17.42 20.36
N GLY A 103 -17.81 16.69 19.80
CA GLY A 103 -18.50 15.60 20.50
C GLY A 103 -19.52 16.02 21.56
N THR A 104 -19.73 17.31 21.84
CA THR A 104 -20.75 17.79 22.80
C THR A 104 -22.08 18.09 22.09
N GLY A 105 -23.18 17.50 22.55
CA GLY A 105 -24.52 17.64 21.95
C GLY A 105 -25.43 16.44 22.23
N LYS A 106 -26.73 16.57 21.94
CA LYS A 106 -27.68 15.44 22.02
C LYS A 106 -27.45 14.49 20.86
N ASP A 107 -27.57 13.18 21.10
CA ASP A 107 -27.59 12.17 20.04
C ASP A 107 -28.79 12.43 19.11
N VAL A 108 -28.54 12.48 17.80
CA VAL A 108 -29.54 12.85 16.78
C VAL A 108 -30.06 11.62 16.03
N VAL A 109 -29.40 10.47 16.18
CA VAL A 109 -29.77 9.24 15.49
C VAL A 109 -30.78 8.45 16.33
N GLU A 110 -32.00 8.28 15.83
CA GLU A 110 -33.11 7.59 16.50
C GLU A 110 -33.50 6.31 15.74
N GLY A 111 -33.63 5.18 16.47
CA GLY A 111 -34.18 3.92 15.95
C GLY A 111 -33.17 2.90 15.44
N ASP A 112 -33.47 1.62 15.68
CA ASP A 112 -32.70 0.44 15.28
C ASP A 112 -33.05 0.02 13.84
N ASN A 113 -32.66 0.84 12.86
CA ASN A 113 -32.67 0.43 11.44
C ASN A 113 -31.45 -0.46 11.14
N GLN A 114 -31.37 -1.61 11.82
CA GLN A 114 -30.20 -2.50 11.84
C GLN A 114 -29.77 -2.98 10.43
N ASP A 115 -30.71 -3.04 9.47
CA ASP A 115 -30.41 -3.52 8.11
C ASP A 115 -29.80 -2.46 7.18
N LYS A 116 -29.90 -1.16 7.52
CA LYS A 116 -29.49 -0.05 6.64
C LYS A 116 -28.41 0.85 7.23
N LEU A 117 -28.18 0.77 8.53
CA LEU A 117 -27.08 1.40 9.21
C LEU A 117 -26.06 0.34 9.61
N THR A 118 -24.84 0.47 9.10
CA THR A 118 -23.71 -0.37 9.51
C THR A 118 -22.60 0.51 10.07
N VAL A 119 -21.84 -0.04 11.03
CA VAL A 119 -20.69 0.65 11.63
C VAL A 119 -19.48 -0.29 11.60
N GLU A 120 -18.36 0.21 11.06
CA GLU A 120 -17.06 -0.45 11.09
C GLU A 120 -16.18 0.19 12.15
N VAL A 121 -15.59 -0.63 13.03
CA VAL A 121 -14.62 -0.17 14.03
C VAL A 121 -13.21 -0.51 13.57
N VAL A 122 -12.36 0.51 13.42
CA VAL A 122 -10.98 0.37 12.96
C VAL A 122 -9.96 0.65 14.06
N GLY A 123 -8.73 0.18 13.90
CA GLY A 123 -7.66 0.31 14.88
C GLY A 123 -7.10 1.73 15.02
N SER A 124 -7.13 2.51 13.94
CA SER A 124 -6.48 3.83 13.89
C SER A 124 -7.23 4.87 13.07
N MET A 125 -6.85 6.15 13.22
CA MET A 125 -7.35 7.25 12.37
C MET A 125 -6.90 7.10 10.91
N HIS A 126 -5.75 6.47 10.67
CA HIS A 126 -5.26 6.23 9.31
C HIS A 126 -6.13 5.19 8.60
N GLU A 127 -6.37 4.04 9.25
CA GLU A 127 -7.30 3.02 8.74
C GLU A 127 -8.70 3.60 8.49
N ARG A 128 -9.17 4.49 9.37
CA ARG A 128 -10.46 5.16 9.21
C ARG A 128 -10.54 5.94 7.90
N LYS A 129 -9.59 6.82 7.63
CA LYS A 129 -9.56 7.64 6.41
C LYS A 129 -9.45 6.75 5.16
N LEU A 130 -8.58 5.74 5.22
CA LEU A 130 -8.37 4.80 4.13
C LEU A 130 -9.63 3.97 3.82
N ALA A 131 -10.33 3.48 4.84
CA ALA A 131 -11.59 2.76 4.68
C ALA A 131 -12.68 3.67 4.08
N MET A 132 -12.80 4.90 4.59
CA MET A 132 -13.73 5.89 4.04
C MET A 132 -13.45 6.17 2.56
N ALA A 133 -12.18 6.35 2.19
CA ALA A 133 -11.78 6.59 0.80
C ALA A 133 -12.03 5.37 -0.11
N LYS A 134 -11.67 4.16 0.33
CA LYS A 134 -11.84 2.92 -0.44
C LYS A 134 -13.30 2.57 -0.73
N LEU A 135 -14.20 2.84 0.22
CA LEU A 135 -15.63 2.59 0.05
C LEU A 135 -16.30 3.64 -0.84
N SER A 136 -15.71 4.81 -0.96
CA SER A 136 -16.29 5.94 -1.68
C SER A 136 -15.90 5.86 -3.15
N THR A 137 -16.76 5.27 -3.97
CA THR A 137 -16.53 5.14 -5.43
C THR A 137 -17.30 6.17 -6.25
N GLY A 138 -18.18 6.96 -5.60
CA GLY A 138 -19.01 7.99 -6.23
C GLY A 138 -18.48 9.40 -6.04
N GLY A 139 -17.61 9.62 -5.06
CA GLY A 139 -17.04 10.93 -4.75
C GLY A 139 -17.07 11.32 -3.28
N PHE A 140 -16.71 12.57 -3.02
CA PHE A 140 -16.60 13.16 -1.70
C PHE A 140 -17.40 14.46 -1.65
N ILE A 141 -18.19 14.64 -0.60
CA ILE A 141 -18.86 15.90 -0.28
C ILE A 141 -18.28 16.43 1.03
N VAL A 142 -17.95 17.73 1.05
CA VAL A 142 -17.43 18.43 2.23
C VAL A 142 -18.47 19.43 2.70
N LEU A 143 -18.94 19.24 3.94
CA LEU A 143 -19.83 20.15 4.66
C LEU A 143 -19.02 20.94 5.71
N PRO A 144 -19.57 22.04 6.25
CA PRO A 144 -18.91 22.80 7.32
C PRO A 144 -18.41 21.92 8.47
N GLY A 145 -17.18 22.18 8.91
CA GLY A 145 -16.49 21.36 9.91
C GLY A 145 -15.21 22.03 10.42
N GLY A 146 -14.55 21.37 11.38
CA GLY A 146 -13.31 21.84 11.99
C GLY A 146 -12.06 21.29 11.30
N TYR A 147 -10.93 21.27 12.00
CA TYR A 147 -9.66 20.79 11.44
C TYR A 147 -9.72 19.37 10.92
N GLY A 148 -10.43 18.45 11.58
CA GLY A 148 -10.58 17.07 11.09
C GLY A 148 -11.23 17.01 9.71
N THR A 149 -12.29 17.79 9.48
CA THR A 149 -12.96 17.86 8.17
C THR A 149 -12.07 18.47 7.10
N LEU A 150 -11.27 19.49 7.46
CA LEU A 150 -10.33 20.13 6.53
C LEU A 150 -9.19 19.19 6.17
N GLU A 151 -8.66 18.46 7.14
CA GLU A 151 -7.60 17.47 6.94
C GLU A 151 -8.06 16.34 6.01
N GLU A 152 -9.25 15.79 6.25
CA GLU A 152 -9.86 14.76 5.39
C GLU A 152 -10.07 15.27 3.96
N ALA A 153 -10.58 16.49 3.79
CA ALA A 153 -10.81 17.09 2.48
C ALA A 153 -9.50 17.36 1.71
N LEU A 154 -8.51 17.96 2.36
CA LEU A 154 -7.21 18.26 1.77
C LEU A 154 -6.44 16.98 1.40
N GLU A 155 -6.58 15.91 2.19
CA GLU A 155 -5.97 14.62 1.88
C GLU A 155 -6.56 14.03 0.59
N MET A 156 -7.88 14.05 0.41
CA MET A 156 -8.50 13.58 -0.85
C MET A 156 -8.12 14.46 -2.05
N ILE A 157 -7.99 15.77 -1.86
CA ILE A 157 -7.50 16.67 -2.93
C ILE A 157 -6.07 16.28 -3.33
N THR A 158 -5.21 16.02 -2.34
CA THR A 158 -3.82 15.59 -2.55
C THR A 158 -3.76 14.23 -3.25
N TRP A 159 -4.59 13.26 -2.86
CA TRP A 159 -4.64 11.95 -3.50
C TRP A 159 -5.11 12.04 -4.96
N ASN A 160 -6.08 12.91 -5.27
CA ASN A 160 -6.48 13.18 -6.65
C ASN A 160 -5.36 13.87 -7.44
N GLN A 161 -4.67 14.84 -6.82
CA GLN A 161 -3.51 15.50 -7.42
C GLN A 161 -2.39 14.52 -7.75
N LEU A 162 -2.13 13.55 -6.87
CA LEU A 162 -1.15 12.51 -7.11
C LEU A 162 -1.61 11.55 -8.21
N GLY A 163 -2.91 11.33 -8.38
CA GLY A 163 -3.48 10.38 -9.35
C GLY A 163 -3.89 9.04 -8.72
N ILE A 164 -3.97 8.98 -7.39
CA ILE A 164 -4.40 7.78 -6.63
C ILE A 164 -5.88 7.46 -6.92
N HIS A 165 -6.70 8.50 -7.08
CA HIS A 165 -8.09 8.37 -7.56
C HIS A 165 -8.45 9.54 -8.47
N ARG A 166 -9.55 9.40 -9.22
CA ARG A 166 -10.13 10.44 -10.09
C ARG A 166 -11.62 10.59 -9.81
N LEU A 167 -11.93 10.91 -8.56
CA LEU A 167 -13.29 11.03 -8.05
C LEU A 167 -13.61 12.49 -7.72
N PRO A 168 -14.88 12.92 -7.87
CA PRO A 168 -15.25 14.30 -7.60
C PRO A 168 -15.13 14.65 -6.12
N ILE A 169 -14.59 15.84 -5.85
CA ILE A 169 -14.49 16.42 -4.50
C ILE A 169 -15.28 17.72 -4.49
N ILE A 170 -16.44 17.68 -3.84
CA ILE A 170 -17.44 18.75 -3.87
C ILE A 170 -17.48 19.45 -2.51
N ILE A 171 -17.12 20.74 -2.48
CA ILE A 171 -17.13 21.55 -1.26
C ILE A 171 -18.36 22.47 -1.29
N LEU A 172 -19.31 22.27 -0.39
CA LEU A 172 -20.52 23.09 -0.34
C LEU A 172 -20.28 24.36 0.46
N ASN A 173 -20.33 25.52 -0.18
CA ASN A 173 -20.02 26.82 0.43
C ASN A 173 -21.19 27.37 1.29
N ILE A 174 -21.77 26.52 2.12
CA ILE A 174 -22.94 26.84 2.94
C ILE A 174 -22.62 28.02 3.86
N GLY A 175 -23.40 29.09 3.78
CA GLY A 175 -23.18 30.30 4.57
C GLY A 175 -21.84 30.98 4.31
N ASN A 176 -21.25 30.80 3.11
CA ASN A 176 -19.93 31.28 2.70
C ASN A 176 -18.78 30.75 3.58
N PHE A 177 -18.96 29.57 4.18
CA PHE A 177 -18.04 29.01 5.15
C PHE A 177 -16.64 28.73 4.56
N PHE A 178 -16.56 28.32 3.30
CA PHE A 178 -15.31 27.93 2.65
C PHE A 178 -14.72 29.01 1.73
N THR A 179 -15.37 30.18 1.59
CA THR A 179 -14.90 31.28 0.72
C THR A 179 -13.43 31.65 0.98
N HIS A 180 -13.05 31.85 2.24
CA HIS A 180 -11.68 32.23 2.57
C HIS A 180 -10.66 31.10 2.40
N LEU A 181 -11.07 29.85 2.63
CA LEU A 181 -10.20 28.70 2.38
C LEU A 181 -9.94 28.55 0.88
N TYR A 182 -10.98 28.68 0.06
CA TYR A 182 -10.83 28.62 -1.38
C TYR A 182 -9.98 29.79 -1.89
N LYS A 183 -10.13 30.99 -1.31
CA LYS A 183 -9.25 32.13 -1.62
C LYS A 183 -7.79 31.84 -1.30
N GLN A 184 -7.52 31.08 -0.24
CA GLN A 184 -6.16 30.63 0.06
C GLN A 184 -5.62 29.69 -1.02
N PHE A 185 -6.44 28.83 -1.62
CA PHE A 185 -6.02 28.00 -2.75
C PHE A 185 -5.71 28.82 -4.00
N GLU A 186 -6.52 29.85 -4.29
CA GLU A 186 -6.23 30.80 -5.38
C GLU A 186 -4.90 31.53 -5.13
N ASN A 187 -4.66 32.02 -3.90
CA ASN A 187 -3.39 32.66 -3.54
C ASN A 187 -2.21 31.68 -3.70
N SER A 188 -2.38 30.40 -3.38
CA SER A 188 -1.37 29.37 -3.60
C SER A 188 -1.10 29.09 -5.08
N VAL A 189 -2.09 29.28 -5.96
CA VAL A 189 -1.88 29.26 -7.41
C VAL A 189 -1.09 30.48 -7.87
N GLU A 190 -1.48 31.67 -7.43
CA GLU A 190 -0.78 32.93 -7.75
C GLU A 190 0.69 32.89 -7.29
N ALA A 191 0.95 32.29 -6.12
CA ALA A 191 2.28 32.09 -5.58
C ALA A 191 3.06 30.91 -6.20
N GLY A 192 2.44 30.12 -7.09
CA GLY A 192 3.09 29.02 -7.82
C GLY A 192 3.22 27.69 -7.05
N PHE A 193 2.57 27.54 -5.90
CA PHE A 193 2.55 26.28 -5.14
C PHE A 193 1.52 25.27 -5.68
N ILE A 194 0.46 25.76 -6.32
CA ILE A 194 -0.56 24.93 -6.97
C ILE A 194 -0.56 25.28 -8.47
N ALA A 195 -0.50 24.28 -9.34
CA ALA A 195 -0.67 24.52 -10.77
C ALA A 195 -2.10 25.03 -11.06
N PRO A 196 -2.30 26.05 -11.92
CA PRO A 196 -3.64 26.61 -12.17
C PRO A 196 -4.71 25.56 -12.52
N ASN A 197 -4.36 24.57 -13.34
CA ASN A 197 -5.27 23.50 -13.74
C ASN A 197 -5.67 22.59 -12.55
N ASN A 198 -4.85 22.48 -11.50
CA ASN A 198 -5.12 21.66 -10.31
C ASN A 198 -6.24 22.23 -9.42
N LEU A 199 -6.67 23.49 -9.59
CA LEU A 199 -7.87 23.98 -8.90
C LEU A 199 -9.12 23.18 -9.29
N SER A 200 -9.15 22.61 -10.49
CA SER A 200 -10.27 21.78 -10.96
C SER A 200 -10.39 20.41 -10.27
N LEU A 201 -9.38 20.00 -9.50
CA LEU A 201 -9.39 18.75 -8.70
C LEU A 201 -10.48 18.76 -7.62
N LEU A 202 -10.96 19.95 -7.24
CA LEU A 202 -12.10 20.15 -6.36
C LEU A 202 -13.09 21.11 -7.02
N ARG A 203 -14.34 21.09 -6.56
CA ARG A 203 -15.35 22.08 -6.96
C ARG A 203 -15.96 22.73 -5.72
N LEU A 204 -15.72 24.03 -5.57
CA LEU A 204 -16.51 24.85 -4.65
C LEU A 204 -17.90 25.06 -5.28
N VAL A 205 -18.95 24.82 -4.50
CA VAL A 205 -20.34 24.96 -4.94
C VAL A 205 -21.01 26.07 -4.16
N ASP A 206 -21.48 27.06 -4.91
CA ASP A 206 -22.43 28.07 -4.46
C ASP A 206 -23.82 27.73 -5.00
N LEU A 207 -24.87 28.16 -4.29
CA LEU A 207 -26.22 28.13 -4.83
C LEU A 207 -26.36 29.13 -5.99
N GLU A 208 -27.37 28.91 -6.84
CA GLU A 208 -27.72 29.88 -7.87
C GLU A 208 -28.11 31.21 -7.22
N GLY A 209 -27.38 32.28 -7.54
CA GLY A 209 -27.43 33.57 -6.82
C GLY A 209 -26.18 33.86 -5.97
N GLY A 210 -25.20 32.95 -5.93
CA GLY A 210 -23.87 33.19 -5.35
C GLY A 210 -23.87 33.38 -3.83
N GLU A 211 -22.99 34.26 -3.34
CA GLU A 211 -22.76 34.46 -1.91
C GLU A 211 -24.01 34.87 -1.12
N GLU A 212 -24.94 35.61 -1.74
CA GLU A 212 -26.20 36.02 -1.13
C GLU A 212 -27.14 34.81 -0.94
N ALA A 213 -27.21 33.93 -1.94
CA ALA A 213 -27.98 32.70 -1.86
C ALA A 213 -27.43 31.74 -0.81
N ASN A 214 -26.10 31.69 -0.65
CA ASN A 214 -25.46 30.78 0.27
C ASN A 214 -25.79 31.05 1.74
N ILE A 215 -26.08 32.31 2.11
CA ILE A 215 -26.42 32.70 3.49
C ILE A 215 -27.93 32.64 3.76
N ASP A 216 -28.75 32.46 2.73
CA ASP A 216 -30.21 32.43 2.84
C ASP A 216 -30.69 31.11 3.47
N GLY A 217 -31.12 31.18 4.72
CA GLY A 217 -31.68 30.07 5.48
C GLY A 217 -32.97 29.47 4.90
N THR A 218 -33.69 30.19 4.05
CA THR A 218 -34.92 29.71 3.41
C THR A 218 -34.64 28.77 2.24
N ARG A 219 -33.44 28.86 1.65
CA ARG A 219 -32.97 28.06 0.52
C ARG A 219 -32.13 26.84 0.95
N ALA A 220 -32.11 26.54 2.25
CA ALA A 220 -31.32 25.44 2.79
C ALA A 220 -31.63 24.07 2.14
N ASP A 221 -32.86 23.87 1.67
CA ASP A 221 -33.30 22.63 1.01
C ASP A 221 -32.71 22.43 -0.39
N GLU A 222 -32.12 23.46 -1.00
CA GLU A 222 -31.53 23.38 -2.35
C GLU A 222 -30.14 22.72 -2.35
N TRP A 223 -29.42 22.74 -1.22
CA TRP A 223 -28.04 22.25 -1.11
C TRP A 223 -27.87 20.78 -1.50
N GLY A 224 -28.83 19.92 -1.18
CA GLY A 224 -28.79 18.52 -1.59
C GLY A 224 -28.84 18.33 -3.10
N GLN A 225 -29.67 19.10 -3.82
CA GLN A 225 -29.71 19.06 -5.28
C GLN A 225 -28.47 19.69 -5.91
N ALA A 226 -27.97 20.78 -5.34
CA ALA A 226 -26.72 21.40 -5.77
C ALA A 226 -25.54 20.41 -5.67
N ALA A 227 -25.46 19.64 -4.57
CA ALA A 227 -24.43 18.62 -4.37
C ALA A 227 -24.51 17.51 -5.43
N LEU A 228 -25.71 16.96 -5.69
CA LEU A 228 -25.89 15.90 -6.71
C LEU A 228 -25.57 16.39 -8.12
N LYS A 229 -26.00 17.62 -8.46
CA LYS A 229 -25.68 18.25 -9.73
C LYS A 229 -24.17 18.40 -9.89
N ALA A 230 -23.49 18.90 -8.87
CA ALA A 230 -22.04 19.10 -8.89
C ALA A 230 -21.27 17.78 -9.02
N LEU A 231 -21.68 16.72 -8.31
CA LEU A 231 -21.11 15.37 -8.45
C LEU A 231 -21.23 14.84 -9.89
N LYS A 232 -22.39 15.04 -10.52
CA LYS A 232 -22.66 14.54 -11.88
C LYS A 232 -21.91 15.32 -12.97
N GLU A 233 -21.78 16.63 -12.80
CA GLU A 233 -21.16 17.52 -13.79
C GLU A 233 -19.64 17.62 -13.65
N TRP A 234 -19.06 17.09 -12.57
CA TRP A 234 -17.63 17.19 -12.35
C TRP A 234 -16.85 16.35 -13.36
N SER A 235 -15.85 16.97 -13.98
CA SER A 235 -14.91 16.34 -14.90
C SER A 235 -13.58 17.09 -14.83
N VAL A 236 -12.47 16.37 -14.96
CA VAL A 236 -11.11 16.94 -15.02
C VAL A 236 -10.45 16.57 -16.35
N GLY A 237 -9.62 17.48 -16.87
CA GLY A 237 -8.79 17.22 -18.05
C GLY A 237 -7.72 16.17 -17.76
N GLU A 238 -7.25 15.48 -18.80
CA GLU A 238 -6.19 14.45 -18.67
C GLU A 238 -4.84 15.04 -18.20
N ASP A 239 -4.64 16.35 -18.34
CA ASP A 239 -3.45 17.11 -17.96
C ASP A 239 -3.47 17.63 -16.51
N VAL A 240 -4.52 17.35 -15.75
CA VAL A 240 -4.71 17.83 -14.37
C VAL A 240 -4.10 16.86 -13.36
N GLY A 241 -3.27 17.35 -12.43
CA GLY A 241 -2.54 16.54 -11.46
C GLY A 241 -1.20 16.00 -11.99
N TYR A 242 -0.48 15.23 -11.18
CA TYR A 242 0.87 14.76 -11.50
C TYR A 242 0.92 13.51 -12.39
N ASN A 243 -0.23 12.95 -12.77
CA ASN A 243 -0.34 11.76 -13.63
C ASN A 243 0.63 10.63 -13.24
N LEU A 244 0.89 10.48 -11.93
CA LEU A 244 1.71 9.41 -11.41
C LEU A 244 0.89 8.12 -11.50
N ASN A 245 1.50 7.07 -12.03
CA ASN A 245 0.81 5.82 -12.31
C ASN A 245 0.83 4.94 -11.05
N TRP A 246 -0.09 5.19 -10.12
CA TRP A 246 -0.23 4.45 -8.85
C TRP A 246 -0.83 3.05 -9.00
N LYS A 247 -0.82 2.46 -10.21
CA LYS A 247 -1.31 1.09 -10.44
C LYS A 247 -0.32 0.00 -10.02
N GLU A 248 0.77 0.38 -9.38
CA GLU A 248 1.61 -0.49 -8.54
C GLU A 248 1.92 0.27 -7.24
N GLU A 249 1.87 -0.44 -6.09
CA GLU A 249 2.31 0.00 -4.74
C GLU A 249 1.35 0.96 -4.01
N GLY A 250 0.94 0.83 -2.74
CA GLY A 250 1.34 0.02 -1.59
C GLY A 250 0.93 0.82 -0.33
N ASP A 251 -0.17 0.44 0.35
CA ASP A 251 -0.60 1.09 1.61
C ASP A 251 0.41 0.79 2.73
N GLY A 252 1.11 1.82 3.21
CA GLY A 252 1.98 1.76 4.38
C GLY A 252 1.37 2.47 5.60
N GLY A 253 1.23 1.73 6.72
CA GLY A 253 1.38 2.28 8.07
C GLY A 253 0.33 1.94 9.15
N ALA A 254 0.41 0.75 9.79
CA ALA A 254 0.31 0.51 11.25
C ALA A 254 0.31 -1.02 11.57
N GLN A 255 0.89 -1.41 12.70
CA GLN A 255 1.42 -2.74 13.03
C GLN A 255 0.40 -3.91 13.16
N ASP A 256 0.70 -4.96 12.37
CA ASP A 256 0.72 -6.40 12.63
C ASP A 256 -0.47 -7.12 13.32
N THR A 257 -1.54 -7.30 12.53
CA THR A 257 -2.22 -8.60 12.44
C THR A 257 -1.79 -9.25 11.13
N PHE A 258 -1.29 -10.49 11.17
CA PHE A 258 -0.83 -11.27 10.00
C PHE A 258 -1.57 -10.90 8.70
N ARG A 259 -0.93 -10.11 7.82
CA ARG A 259 -1.50 -9.70 6.54
C ARG A 259 -1.00 -10.65 5.46
N SER A 260 -1.88 -11.54 4.99
CA SER A 260 -1.61 -12.37 3.81
C SER A 260 -1.18 -11.49 2.63
N PRO A 261 -0.07 -11.80 1.93
CA PRO A 261 0.39 -10.98 0.81
C PRO A 261 -0.59 -11.08 -0.36
N SER A 262 -0.69 -10.01 -1.16
CA SER A 262 -1.59 -9.97 -2.33
C SER A 262 -1.22 -10.99 -3.42
N TYR A 263 0.02 -11.48 -3.41
CA TYR A 263 0.54 -12.54 -4.27
C TYR A 263 1.89 -13.05 -3.72
N ILE A 264 2.27 -14.25 -4.12
CA ILE A 264 3.63 -14.79 -3.97
C ILE A 264 4.25 -14.88 -5.37
N PHE A 265 5.57 -14.77 -5.46
CA PHE A 265 6.24 -14.95 -6.75
C PHE A 265 7.63 -15.53 -6.61
N THR A 266 8.11 -16.04 -7.74
CA THR A 266 9.49 -16.46 -7.91
C THR A 266 9.98 -15.98 -9.26
N THR A 267 11.27 -15.70 -9.34
CA THR A 267 11.90 -15.14 -10.54
C THR A 267 13.07 -16.01 -10.94
N MET A 268 13.06 -16.46 -12.18
CA MET A 268 14.15 -17.22 -12.81
C MET A 268 14.58 -16.57 -14.12
N ARG A 269 15.63 -17.11 -14.72
CA ARG A 269 16.10 -16.71 -16.05
C ARG A 269 15.79 -17.79 -17.07
N CYS A 270 15.45 -17.37 -18.29
CA CYS A 270 15.30 -18.27 -19.43
C CYS A 270 15.91 -17.62 -20.67
N THR A 271 16.78 -18.35 -21.37
CA THR A 271 17.39 -17.89 -22.61
C THR A 271 16.81 -18.70 -23.78
N ILE A 272 16.26 -18.01 -24.77
CA ILE A 272 15.69 -18.58 -25.99
C ILE A 272 16.75 -18.45 -27.11
N PRO A 273 17.34 -19.55 -27.58
CA PRO A 273 18.42 -19.50 -28.58
C PRO A 273 17.88 -19.27 -30.00
N SER A 274 18.71 -18.63 -30.86
CA SER A 274 18.47 -18.38 -32.30
C SER A 274 17.99 -19.57 -33.12
N ALA A 275 18.40 -20.77 -32.73
CA ALA A 275 18.25 -22.01 -33.49
C ALA A 275 17.50 -23.09 -32.70
N ALA A 276 16.49 -22.71 -31.90
CA ALA A 276 15.66 -23.67 -31.20
C ALA A 276 14.84 -24.52 -32.20
N SER A 277 15.40 -25.65 -32.65
CA SER A 277 14.69 -26.66 -33.43
C SER A 277 13.63 -27.39 -32.61
N THR A 278 13.71 -27.28 -31.28
CA THR A 278 12.88 -28.00 -30.31
C THR A 278 12.11 -26.98 -29.46
N PRO A 279 10.81 -27.19 -29.21
CA PRO A 279 10.03 -26.30 -28.34
C PRO A 279 10.61 -26.26 -26.92
N ILE A 280 10.58 -25.07 -26.30
CA ILE A 280 10.99 -24.89 -24.89
C ILE A 280 10.24 -25.88 -24.00
N SER A 281 10.99 -26.53 -23.14
CA SER A 281 10.58 -27.56 -22.20
C SER A 281 10.90 -27.18 -20.76
N ALA A 282 10.39 -27.93 -19.79
CA ALA A 282 10.69 -27.69 -18.38
C ALA A 282 12.19 -27.86 -18.06
N ALA A 283 12.94 -28.65 -18.84
CA ALA A 283 14.37 -28.83 -18.66
C ALA A 283 15.19 -27.56 -18.98
N ASP A 284 14.62 -26.66 -19.80
CA ASP A 284 15.23 -25.39 -20.18
C ASP A 284 15.02 -24.29 -19.11
N LEU A 285 14.27 -24.60 -18.05
CA LEU A 285 14.00 -23.70 -16.93
C LEU A 285 14.94 -24.03 -15.76
N PRO A 286 15.93 -23.18 -15.46
CA PRO A 286 16.89 -23.43 -14.40
C PRO A 286 16.18 -23.59 -13.05
N LEU A 287 16.44 -24.73 -12.41
CA LEU A 287 15.96 -25.03 -11.05
C LEU A 287 14.43 -24.94 -10.88
N ILE A 288 13.65 -25.18 -11.94
CA ILE A 288 12.17 -25.07 -11.90
C ILE A 288 11.55 -25.85 -10.72
N GLY A 289 12.06 -27.04 -10.41
CA GLY A 289 11.60 -27.83 -9.25
C GLY A 289 11.75 -27.08 -7.92
N TYR A 290 12.91 -26.47 -7.65
CA TYR A 290 13.13 -25.66 -6.45
C TYR A 290 12.30 -24.37 -6.45
N HIS A 291 12.05 -23.77 -7.63
CA HIS A 291 11.16 -22.61 -7.76
C HIS A 291 9.71 -22.97 -7.38
N LEU A 292 9.21 -24.12 -7.84
CA LEU A 292 7.87 -24.63 -7.53
C LEU A 292 7.75 -25.03 -6.06
N GLU A 293 8.74 -25.74 -5.51
CA GLU A 293 8.82 -26.08 -4.09
C GLU A 293 8.72 -24.82 -3.21
N ARG A 294 9.52 -23.79 -3.52
CA ARG A 294 9.46 -22.50 -2.81
C ARG A 294 8.07 -21.86 -2.87
N LEU A 295 7.43 -21.84 -4.05
CA LEU A 295 6.08 -21.28 -4.19
C LEU A 295 5.04 -22.09 -3.43
N ARG A 296 5.16 -23.42 -3.44
CA ARG A 296 4.26 -24.34 -2.73
C ARG A 296 4.35 -24.15 -1.22
N GLU A 297 5.56 -24.07 -0.67
CA GLU A 297 5.76 -23.76 0.75
C GLU A 297 5.17 -22.40 1.11
N ALA A 298 5.30 -21.40 0.22
CA ALA A 298 4.76 -20.07 0.45
C ALA A 298 3.25 -20.11 0.51
N HIS A 299 2.67 -20.76 -0.48
CA HIS A 299 1.25 -20.96 -0.58
C HIS A 299 0.72 -21.72 0.64
N ALA A 300 1.34 -22.84 1.02
CA ALA A 300 0.94 -23.63 2.19
C ALA A 300 0.98 -22.78 3.46
N HIS A 301 2.07 -22.07 3.69
CA HIS A 301 2.23 -21.19 4.85
C HIS A 301 1.14 -20.11 4.93
N PHE A 302 0.83 -19.41 3.83
CA PHE A 302 -0.19 -18.38 3.85
C PHE A 302 -1.62 -18.96 3.82
N ALA A 303 -1.84 -20.11 3.19
CA ALA A 303 -3.14 -20.78 3.16
C ALA A 303 -3.51 -21.42 4.51
N GLU A 304 -2.54 -21.86 5.31
CA GLU A 304 -2.77 -22.30 6.70
C GLU A 304 -3.32 -21.16 7.57
N ASN A 305 -2.85 -19.94 7.33
CA ASN A 305 -3.26 -18.76 8.10
C ASN A 305 -4.51 -18.05 7.53
N ASP A 306 -4.78 -18.17 6.23
CA ASP A 306 -5.94 -17.56 5.55
C ASP A 306 -6.42 -18.41 4.36
N THR A 307 -7.03 -19.56 4.69
CA THR A 307 -7.47 -20.56 3.68
C THR A 307 -8.53 -20.00 2.74
N GLN A 308 -9.43 -19.15 3.23
CA GLN A 308 -10.52 -18.58 2.43
C GLN A 308 -9.99 -17.59 1.37
N TYR A 309 -8.89 -16.91 1.67
CA TYR A 309 -8.24 -16.00 0.74
C TYR A 309 -7.43 -16.75 -0.32
N TRP A 310 -6.51 -17.63 0.11
CA TRP A 310 -5.56 -18.30 -0.79
C TRP A 310 -6.14 -19.44 -1.61
N GLY A 311 -7.14 -20.17 -1.08
CA GLY A 311 -7.70 -21.34 -1.74
C GLY A 311 -6.71 -22.49 -1.87
N GLU A 312 -6.91 -23.36 -2.87
CA GLU A 312 -6.06 -24.52 -3.13
C GLU A 312 -4.88 -24.19 -4.05
N TRP A 313 -3.77 -24.91 -3.87
CA TRP A 313 -2.60 -24.81 -4.74
C TRP A 313 -2.98 -25.22 -6.18
N PRO A 314 -2.66 -24.41 -7.21
CA PRO A 314 -3.03 -24.69 -8.60
C PRO A 314 -2.39 -25.95 -9.20
N GLY A 315 -1.38 -26.54 -8.55
CA GLY A 315 -0.68 -27.74 -9.02
C GLY A 315 0.56 -27.41 -9.85
N ASP A 316 1.65 -28.13 -9.57
CA ASP A 316 2.97 -27.88 -10.18
C ASP A 316 2.94 -28.00 -11.71
N GLU A 317 2.21 -28.97 -12.23
CA GLU A 317 2.02 -29.18 -13.67
C GLU A 317 1.31 -27.97 -14.29
N SER A 318 0.22 -27.49 -13.68
CA SER A 318 -0.51 -26.32 -14.18
C SER A 318 0.34 -25.05 -14.18
N VAL A 319 1.15 -24.83 -13.13
CA VAL A 319 2.06 -23.67 -13.07
C VAL A 319 3.13 -23.78 -14.16
N THR A 320 3.72 -24.97 -14.30
CA THR A 320 4.77 -25.25 -15.29
C THR A 320 4.24 -25.09 -16.71
N ASP A 321 3.08 -25.66 -17.02
CA ASP A 321 2.45 -25.57 -18.33
C ASP A 321 2.11 -24.14 -18.69
N LYS A 322 1.61 -23.34 -17.74
CA LYS A 322 1.35 -21.92 -17.97
C LYS A 322 2.63 -21.15 -18.28
N CYS A 323 3.72 -21.46 -17.58
CA CYS A 323 5.04 -20.89 -17.83
C CYS A 323 5.55 -21.23 -19.23
N LEU A 324 5.52 -22.51 -19.59
CA LEU A 324 5.94 -22.99 -20.91
C LEU A 324 5.07 -22.42 -22.03
N GLN A 325 3.76 -22.29 -21.82
CA GLN A 325 2.86 -21.66 -22.78
C GLN A 325 3.31 -20.23 -23.08
N VAL A 326 3.52 -19.41 -22.06
CA VAL A 326 3.92 -18.00 -22.24
C VAL A 326 5.30 -17.91 -22.89
N LEU A 327 6.24 -18.78 -22.50
CA LEU A 327 7.58 -18.81 -23.09
C LEU A 327 7.60 -19.25 -24.55
N ARG A 328 6.78 -20.24 -24.93
CA ARG A 328 6.66 -20.67 -26.33
C ARG A 328 6.04 -19.60 -27.22
N GLU A 329 5.06 -18.86 -26.71
CA GLU A 329 4.55 -17.69 -27.43
C GLU A 329 5.63 -16.62 -27.56
N LYS A 330 6.39 -16.35 -26.49
CA LYS A 330 7.50 -15.40 -26.52
C LYS A 330 8.61 -15.82 -27.51
N ALA A 331 8.89 -17.12 -27.61
CA ALA A 331 9.88 -17.66 -28.54
C ALA A 331 9.54 -17.40 -30.01
N LYS A 332 8.26 -17.19 -30.35
CA LYS A 332 7.84 -16.82 -31.72
C LYS A 332 8.31 -15.41 -32.10
N GLU A 333 8.58 -14.55 -31.12
CA GLU A 333 9.10 -13.20 -31.36
C GLU A 333 10.60 -13.18 -31.70
N GLY A 334 11.31 -14.30 -31.50
CA GLY A 334 12.72 -14.46 -31.82
C GLY A 334 13.57 -14.90 -30.63
N GLU A 335 14.89 -14.86 -30.83
CA GLU A 335 15.86 -15.13 -29.77
C GLU A 335 15.85 -14.04 -28.69
N GLY A 336 16.22 -14.41 -27.47
CA GLY A 336 16.33 -13.44 -26.40
C GLY A 336 16.66 -14.05 -25.05
N ASP A 337 16.98 -13.18 -24.11
CA ASP A 337 17.26 -13.55 -22.73
C ASP A 337 16.26 -12.84 -21.82
N TYR A 338 15.55 -13.62 -21.01
CA TYR A 338 14.37 -13.14 -20.32
C TYR A 338 14.41 -13.46 -18.85
N ARG A 339 13.84 -12.54 -18.08
CA ARG A 339 13.46 -12.75 -16.69
C ARG A 339 12.06 -13.33 -16.69
N VAL A 340 11.92 -14.56 -16.20
CA VAL A 340 10.64 -15.25 -16.07
C VAL A 340 10.15 -15.08 -14.63
N ARG A 341 9.07 -14.35 -14.44
CA ARG A 341 8.43 -14.15 -13.14
C ARG A 341 7.13 -14.94 -13.09
N ILE A 342 7.09 -15.94 -12.24
CA ILE A 342 5.87 -16.71 -11.96
C ILE A 342 5.23 -16.10 -10.73
N VAL A 343 4.00 -15.59 -10.87
CA VAL A 343 3.21 -14.94 -9.83
C VAL A 343 1.99 -15.81 -9.54
N ILE A 344 1.82 -16.19 -8.28
CA ILE A 344 0.64 -16.91 -7.80
C ILE A 344 -0.16 -15.93 -6.94
N TYR A 345 -1.34 -15.59 -7.43
CA TYR A 345 -2.33 -14.81 -6.69
C TYR A 345 -3.21 -15.75 -5.86
N PRO A 346 -3.89 -15.22 -4.83
CA PRO A 346 -4.90 -15.95 -4.08
C PRO A 346 -5.96 -16.56 -5.00
N ARG A 347 -6.55 -17.69 -4.57
CA ARG A 347 -7.46 -18.55 -5.34
C ARG A 347 -6.80 -19.27 -6.52
N GLY A 348 -5.50 -19.52 -6.41
CA GLY A 348 -4.73 -20.30 -7.39
C GLY A 348 -4.57 -19.63 -8.77
N ILE A 349 -4.74 -18.32 -8.87
CA ILE A 349 -4.59 -17.62 -10.16
C ILE A 349 -3.10 -17.48 -10.49
N VAL A 350 -2.68 -18.08 -11.60
CA VAL A 350 -1.27 -18.06 -12.05
C VAL A 350 -1.07 -17.04 -13.18
N LYS A 351 -0.14 -16.12 -12.98
CA LYS A 351 0.33 -15.18 -13.99
C LYS A 351 1.82 -15.38 -14.23
N VAL A 352 2.24 -15.34 -15.50
CA VAL A 352 3.66 -15.42 -15.87
C VAL A 352 4.03 -14.18 -16.67
N GLU A 353 5.07 -13.50 -16.23
CA GLU A 353 5.61 -12.30 -16.87
C GLU A 353 7.01 -12.61 -17.41
N VAL A 354 7.29 -12.18 -18.64
CA VAL A 354 8.56 -12.48 -19.33
C VAL A 354 9.22 -11.19 -19.86
N PRO A 355 9.59 -10.23 -19.00
CA PRO A 355 10.38 -9.07 -19.41
C PRO A 355 11.81 -9.46 -19.82
N PRO A 356 12.50 -8.64 -20.63
CA PRO A 356 13.91 -8.84 -20.95
C PRO A 356 14.78 -8.91 -19.69
N ALA A 357 15.80 -9.78 -19.72
CA ALA A 357 16.80 -9.83 -18.67
C ALA A 357 17.68 -8.56 -18.69
N PRO A 358 18.21 -8.10 -17.54
CA PRO A 358 19.14 -6.98 -17.49
C PRO A 358 20.35 -7.23 -18.40
N LYS A 359 20.76 -6.21 -19.18
CA LYS A 359 21.89 -6.33 -20.12
C LYS A 359 23.21 -6.72 -19.45
N ASP A 360 23.34 -6.43 -18.16
CA ASP A 360 24.50 -6.71 -17.33
C ASP A 360 24.37 -8.02 -16.54
N ALA A 361 23.33 -8.85 -16.77
CA ALA A 361 23.07 -10.08 -16.02
C ALA A 361 24.19 -11.15 -16.14
N GLY A 362 25.11 -11.02 -17.10
CA GLY A 362 26.11 -12.04 -17.42
C GLY A 362 25.45 -13.31 -17.97
N PRO A 363 26.15 -14.43 -18.21
CA PRO A 363 25.51 -15.74 -18.44
C PRO A 363 24.97 -16.32 -17.14
N PHE A 364 23.88 -17.09 -17.19
CA PHE A 364 23.41 -17.84 -16.02
C PHE A 364 24.34 -19.03 -15.77
N SER A 365 24.94 -19.12 -14.58
CA SER A 365 25.77 -20.25 -14.19
C SER A 365 25.50 -20.66 -12.75
N LEU A 366 25.50 -21.97 -12.49
CA LEU A 366 25.45 -22.50 -11.12
C LEU A 366 26.86 -22.79 -10.56
N GLU A 367 27.89 -22.64 -11.38
CA GLU A 367 29.28 -22.86 -10.99
C GLU A 367 29.87 -21.60 -10.35
N ILE A 368 30.67 -21.79 -9.31
CA ILE A 368 31.44 -20.71 -8.69
C ILE A 368 32.57 -20.31 -9.66
N PRO A 369 32.69 -19.01 -10.01
CA PRO A 369 33.81 -18.55 -10.85
C PRO A 369 35.16 -18.97 -10.28
N THR A 370 36.02 -19.59 -11.10
CA THR A 370 37.33 -20.10 -10.67
C THR A 370 38.43 -19.04 -10.67
N VAL A 371 38.23 -17.93 -11.40
CA VAL A 371 39.18 -16.82 -11.52
C VAL A 371 38.47 -15.52 -11.15
N LEU A 372 39.21 -14.61 -10.50
CA LEU A 372 38.76 -13.26 -10.19
C LEU A 372 38.29 -12.55 -11.46
N MET A 373 36.99 -12.29 -11.56
CA MET A 373 36.41 -11.69 -12.75
C MET A 373 36.77 -10.20 -12.83
N ALA A 374 37.21 -9.75 -14.00
CA ALA A 374 37.55 -8.34 -14.26
C ALA A 374 36.37 -7.36 -14.05
N ARG A 375 35.12 -7.88 -13.98
CA ARG A 375 33.88 -7.13 -13.73
C ARG A 375 33.08 -7.75 -12.58
N ALA A 376 33.72 -7.94 -11.42
CA ALA A 376 33.02 -8.31 -10.20
C ALA A 376 32.01 -7.22 -9.78
N ARG A 377 30.85 -7.63 -9.28
CA ARG A 377 29.74 -6.71 -9.03
C ARG A 377 29.96 -5.93 -7.73
N PRO A 378 29.79 -4.61 -7.73
CA PRO A 378 29.95 -3.80 -6.53
C PRO A 378 29.01 -4.28 -5.42
N LEU A 379 29.58 -4.59 -4.27
CA LEU A 379 28.86 -4.96 -3.05
C LEU A 379 29.17 -3.92 -1.98
N VAL A 380 28.11 -3.34 -1.42
CA VAL A 380 28.17 -2.27 -0.43
C VAL A 380 27.50 -2.78 0.83
N LEU A 381 28.13 -2.56 1.99
CA LEU A 381 27.46 -2.81 3.27
C LEU A 381 26.41 -1.71 3.50
N ASP A 382 25.17 -2.08 3.84
CA ASP A 382 24.13 -1.10 4.16
C ASP A 382 24.62 -0.15 5.27
N PRO A 383 24.53 1.18 5.11
CA PRO A 383 24.91 2.10 6.19
C PRO A 383 23.98 2.03 7.42
N ALA A 384 22.78 1.45 7.30
CA ALA A 384 21.86 1.28 8.41
C ALA A 384 21.86 -0.17 8.93
N VAL A 385 21.84 -0.32 10.26
CA VAL A 385 21.68 -1.62 10.92
C VAL A 385 20.25 -2.11 10.73
N THR A 386 20.11 -3.35 10.26
CA THR A 386 18.83 -4.08 10.26
C THR A 386 18.52 -4.50 11.69
N ASP A 387 17.45 -3.94 12.27
CA ASP A 387 16.99 -4.34 13.60
C ASP A 387 16.22 -5.67 13.51
N VAL A 388 16.87 -6.71 14.00
CA VAL A 388 16.38 -8.09 14.02
C VAL A 388 15.95 -8.51 15.43
N ARG A 389 16.33 -7.77 16.48
CA ARG A 389 16.17 -8.24 17.88
C ARG A 389 14.83 -7.89 18.52
N GLY A 390 13.95 -7.19 17.80
CA GLY A 390 12.59 -6.85 18.23
C GLY A 390 11.49 -7.80 17.73
N GLU A 391 11.79 -9.04 17.35
CA GLU A 391 10.87 -9.90 16.60
C GLU A 391 9.63 -10.37 17.40
N ASP A 392 8.48 -9.79 17.04
CA ASP A 392 7.16 -10.41 17.10
C ASP A 392 7.15 -11.70 16.24
N PRO A 393 6.49 -12.80 16.68
CA PRO A 393 6.19 -13.96 15.85
C PRO A 393 5.71 -13.68 14.41
N SER A 394 5.11 -12.52 14.12
CA SER A 394 4.71 -12.08 12.78
C SER A 394 5.87 -11.90 11.78
N ASN A 395 7.09 -11.63 12.25
CA ASN A 395 8.27 -11.34 11.42
C ASN A 395 8.96 -12.61 10.85
N VAL A 396 8.50 -13.80 11.26
CA VAL A 396 8.98 -15.09 10.72
C VAL A 396 8.78 -15.19 9.20
N ASN A 397 7.79 -14.46 8.66
CA ASN A 397 7.47 -14.44 7.23
C ASN A 397 8.55 -13.79 6.36
N PHE A 398 9.41 -12.94 6.92
CA PHE A 398 10.53 -12.31 6.19
C PHE A 398 11.59 -13.31 5.80
N ARG A 399 11.74 -14.37 6.60
CA ARG A 399 12.68 -15.47 6.40
C ARG A 399 12.29 -16.33 5.19
N LEU A 400 11.00 -16.36 4.88
CA LEU A 400 10.46 -17.26 3.87
C LEU A 400 10.37 -16.57 2.50
N TYR A 401 9.97 -15.29 2.44
CA TYR A 401 9.71 -14.60 1.16
C TYR A 401 10.10 -13.11 1.15
N LYS A 402 10.89 -12.69 0.16
CA LYS A 402 11.34 -11.29 -0.07
C LYS A 402 10.20 -10.29 -0.34
N THR A 403 8.99 -10.78 -0.46
CA THR A 403 7.81 -10.02 -0.86
C THR A 403 7.09 -9.38 0.32
N SER A 404 7.31 -9.87 1.54
CA SER A 404 6.59 -9.43 2.75
C SER A 404 7.18 -8.16 3.41
N GLN A 405 8.49 -7.88 3.30
CA GLN A 405 9.07 -6.53 3.55
C GLN A 405 9.85 -6.01 2.37
N ARG A 406 9.19 -5.85 1.23
CA ARG A 406 9.85 -5.31 0.05
C ARG A 406 10.48 -3.92 0.31
N GLU A 407 9.77 -3.11 1.09
CA GLU A 407 10.19 -1.76 1.51
C GLU A 407 11.54 -1.74 2.24
N LEU A 408 11.82 -2.70 3.12
CA LEU A 408 13.11 -2.76 3.83
C LEU A 408 14.28 -2.92 2.85
N TYR A 409 14.14 -3.81 1.87
CA TYR A 409 15.18 -4.04 0.85
C TYR A 409 15.33 -2.86 -0.10
N ASP A 410 14.23 -2.20 -0.47
CA ASP A 410 14.27 -1.05 -1.37
C ASP A 410 14.90 0.18 -0.66
N LEU A 411 14.58 0.42 0.62
CA LEU A 411 15.23 1.46 1.44
C LEU A 411 16.73 1.19 1.63
N ALA A 412 17.12 -0.07 1.86
CA ALA A 412 18.54 -0.45 1.92
C ALA A 412 19.25 -0.20 0.59
N TYR A 413 18.61 -0.55 -0.52
CA TYR A 413 19.13 -0.28 -1.85
C TYR A 413 19.31 1.22 -2.10
N GLU A 414 18.32 2.04 -1.77
CA GLU A 414 18.41 3.51 -1.88
C GLU A 414 19.60 4.05 -1.09
N ARG A 415 19.75 3.66 0.18
CA ARG A 415 20.88 4.06 1.02
C ARG A 415 22.22 3.65 0.40
N GLY A 416 22.39 2.38 0.04
CA GLY A 416 23.65 1.89 -0.51
C GLY A 416 23.97 2.41 -1.92
N SER A 417 22.95 2.77 -2.71
CA SER A 417 23.14 3.37 -4.04
C SER A 417 23.82 4.74 -4.00
N THR A 418 23.71 5.47 -2.89
CA THR A 418 24.43 6.74 -2.70
C THR A 418 25.95 6.57 -2.53
N LEU A 419 26.40 5.36 -2.17
CA LEU A 419 27.79 5.03 -1.89
C LEU A 419 28.53 4.48 -3.13
N SER A 420 27.82 4.09 -4.20
CA SER A 420 28.41 3.54 -5.43
C SER A 420 27.62 3.99 -6.68
N PRO A 421 28.28 4.57 -7.70
CA PRO A 421 27.62 5.08 -8.90
C PRO A 421 27.07 3.98 -9.85
N CYS A 422 27.38 2.70 -9.59
CA CYS A 422 26.93 1.57 -10.39
C CYS A 422 26.07 0.64 -9.51
N GLN A 423 24.80 0.44 -9.88
CA GLN A 423 23.78 -0.43 -9.22
C GLN A 423 24.37 -1.50 -8.28
N PRO A 424 24.67 -1.14 -7.01
CA PRO A 424 25.37 -2.03 -6.10
C PRO A 424 24.43 -3.08 -5.55
N GLU A 425 24.99 -4.23 -5.19
CA GLU A 425 24.32 -5.15 -4.28
C GLU A 425 24.55 -4.66 -2.86
N VAL A 426 23.47 -4.35 -2.15
CA VAL A 426 23.57 -3.84 -0.78
C VAL A 426 23.41 -5.01 0.19
N LEU A 427 24.43 -5.27 0.99
CA LEU A 427 24.47 -6.32 2.00
C LEU A 427 23.87 -5.80 3.32
N LEU A 428 22.75 -6.41 3.71
CA LEU A 428 22.09 -6.18 4.98
C LEU A 428 22.89 -6.81 6.12
N HIS A 429 22.80 -6.21 7.30
CA HIS A 429 23.48 -6.70 8.49
C HIS A 429 22.77 -6.27 9.77
N THR A 430 22.92 -7.06 10.83
CA THR A 430 22.61 -6.61 12.20
C THR A 430 23.81 -5.88 12.80
N SER A 431 23.72 -5.46 14.05
CA SER A 431 24.88 -4.90 14.77
C SER A 431 26.04 -5.89 14.94
N THR A 432 25.85 -7.17 14.57
CA THR A 432 26.79 -8.26 14.87
C THR A 432 27.01 -9.22 13.70
N HIS A 433 25.95 -9.52 12.93
CA HIS A 433 25.92 -10.59 11.93
C HIS A 433 25.64 -10.05 10.54
N LEU A 434 26.21 -10.70 9.53
CA LEU A 434 25.85 -10.49 8.13
C LEU A 434 24.54 -11.21 7.82
N LEU A 435 23.75 -10.60 6.94
CA LEU A 435 22.50 -11.17 6.48
C LEU A 435 22.61 -11.53 4.99
N GLU A 436 21.78 -10.94 4.14
CA GLU A 436 21.77 -11.18 2.69
C GLU A 436 21.86 -9.87 1.93
N THR A 437 21.94 -9.92 0.60
CA THR A 437 21.81 -8.69 -0.19
C THR A 437 20.35 -8.42 -0.58
N THR A 438 20.10 -7.18 -0.98
CA THR A 438 18.78 -6.72 -1.44
C THR A 438 18.19 -7.61 -2.54
N THR A 439 19.00 -8.14 -3.46
CA THR A 439 18.50 -9.01 -4.54
C THR A 439 19.01 -10.44 -4.51
N SER A 440 20.03 -10.76 -3.70
CA SER A 440 20.74 -12.05 -3.74
C SER A 440 21.08 -12.57 -2.35
N ASN A 441 21.36 -13.88 -2.25
CA ASN A 441 22.06 -14.42 -1.10
C ASN A 441 23.58 -14.31 -1.33
N VAL A 442 24.37 -14.44 -0.26
CA VAL A 442 25.83 -14.33 -0.32
C VAL A 442 26.54 -15.49 0.37
N ALA A 443 27.77 -15.75 -0.04
CA ALA A 443 28.71 -16.60 0.68
C ALA A 443 30.12 -16.00 0.63
N ILE A 444 30.87 -16.20 1.71
CA ILE A 444 32.26 -15.79 1.88
C ILE A 444 33.16 -17.02 1.85
N LEU A 445 34.29 -16.93 1.16
CA LEU A 445 35.31 -17.97 1.21
C LEU A 445 36.05 -17.91 2.55
N SER A 446 35.90 -18.94 3.37
CA SER A 446 36.63 -19.06 4.64
C SER A 446 38.11 -19.35 4.42
N PRO A 447 38.98 -19.09 5.43
CA PRO A 447 40.38 -19.50 5.39
C PRO A 447 40.59 -21.01 5.23
N SER A 448 39.59 -21.82 5.59
CA SER A 448 39.60 -23.28 5.40
C SER A 448 39.31 -23.72 3.96
N GLY A 449 39.10 -22.78 3.04
CA GLY A 449 38.76 -23.04 1.64
C GLY A 449 37.29 -23.41 1.40
N ARG A 450 36.44 -23.28 2.42
CA ARG A 450 34.99 -23.58 2.34
C ARG A 450 34.17 -22.32 2.17
N TRP A 451 33.14 -22.37 1.32
CA TRP A 451 32.21 -21.26 1.11
C TRP A 451 31.12 -21.26 2.18
N ILE A 452 31.13 -20.24 3.03
CA ILE A 452 30.20 -20.11 4.14
C ILE A 452 29.11 -19.13 3.73
N THR A 453 27.85 -19.55 3.81
CA THR A 453 26.69 -18.65 3.71
C THR A 453 26.10 -18.43 5.11
N PRO A 454 25.56 -17.23 5.40
CA PRO A 454 24.94 -16.98 6.69
C PRO A 454 23.82 -18.01 6.99
N SER A 455 23.78 -18.49 8.22
CA SER A 455 22.85 -19.54 8.67
C SER A 455 21.41 -19.02 8.75
N VAL A 456 20.46 -19.85 8.29
CA VAL A 456 19.04 -19.57 8.52
C VAL A 456 18.72 -19.99 9.95
N SER A 457 18.71 -19.04 10.88
CA SER A 457 18.39 -19.30 12.29
C SER A 457 17.22 -18.44 12.75
N SER A 458 16.64 -18.79 13.90
CA SER A 458 15.65 -17.93 14.56
C SER A 458 16.20 -16.58 15.01
N SER A 459 17.54 -16.43 15.08
CA SER A 459 18.24 -15.22 15.51
C SER A 459 18.84 -14.40 14.36
N THR A 460 18.87 -14.93 13.13
CA THR A 460 19.44 -14.30 11.92
C THR A 460 18.49 -14.50 10.72
N PRO A 461 17.54 -13.58 10.48
CA PRO A 461 16.49 -13.74 9.50
C PRO A 461 17.05 -13.56 8.10
N LEU A 462 16.98 -14.63 7.31
CA LEU A 462 17.48 -14.67 5.95
C LEU A 462 16.48 -15.33 5.01
N LEU A 463 16.37 -14.80 3.80
CA LEU A 463 15.66 -15.49 2.75
C LEU A 463 16.35 -16.80 2.38
N ASN A 464 15.60 -17.89 2.39
CA ASN A 464 16.04 -19.15 1.80
C ASN A 464 15.84 -19.17 0.27
N GLY A 465 16.75 -18.53 -0.48
CA GLY A 465 16.71 -18.42 -1.94
C GLY A 465 16.81 -19.75 -2.70
N VAL A 466 16.29 -19.81 -3.93
CA VAL A 466 16.29 -21.05 -4.76
C VAL A 466 17.71 -21.55 -5.05
N VAL A 467 18.59 -20.68 -5.52
CA VAL A 467 19.99 -21.07 -5.80
C VAL A 467 20.73 -21.42 -4.51
N ARG A 468 20.42 -20.76 -3.39
CA ARG A 468 20.95 -21.10 -2.06
C ARG A 468 20.66 -22.56 -1.70
N ARG A 469 19.39 -22.96 -1.79
CA ARG A 469 18.94 -24.34 -1.51
C ARG A 469 19.67 -25.35 -2.39
N PHE A 470 19.75 -25.06 -3.69
CA PHE A 470 20.47 -25.90 -4.62
C PHE A 470 21.94 -26.07 -4.24
N LEU A 471 22.66 -24.98 -3.94
CA LEU A 471 24.08 -25.03 -3.59
C LEU A 471 24.32 -25.78 -2.26
N LEU A 472 23.46 -25.58 -1.26
CA LEU A 472 23.52 -26.32 0.01
C LEU A 472 23.28 -27.81 -0.18
N ALA A 473 22.23 -28.18 -0.93
CA ALA A 473 21.89 -29.57 -1.21
C ALA A 473 23.00 -30.32 -1.95
N ASN A 474 23.80 -29.61 -2.75
CA ASN A 474 24.95 -30.16 -3.46
C ASN A 474 26.29 -30.01 -2.71
N GLY A 475 26.28 -29.49 -1.47
CA GLY A 475 27.49 -29.32 -0.66
C GLY A 475 28.50 -28.30 -1.22
N VAL A 476 28.06 -27.40 -2.11
CA VAL A 476 28.92 -26.37 -2.72
C VAL A 476 29.19 -25.22 -1.74
N ILE A 477 28.21 -24.93 -0.89
CA ILE A 477 28.32 -23.98 0.23
C ILE A 477 27.85 -24.67 1.52
N GLU A 478 28.26 -24.15 2.66
CA GLU A 478 27.80 -24.60 3.98
C GLU A 478 27.24 -23.42 4.79
N GLU A 479 26.27 -23.69 5.64
CA GLU A 479 25.77 -22.69 6.59
C GLU A 479 26.78 -22.50 7.72
N GLY A 480 26.99 -21.24 8.11
CA GLY A 480 27.80 -20.90 9.27
C GLY A 480 27.47 -19.53 9.82
N GLU A 481 28.06 -19.21 10.96
CA GLU A 481 27.97 -17.87 11.55
C GLU A 481 28.91 -16.94 10.80
N LEU A 482 28.36 -15.83 10.28
CA LEU A 482 29.13 -14.80 9.60
C LEU A 482 28.86 -13.45 10.24
N THR A 483 29.94 -12.79 10.63
CA THR A 483 29.92 -11.53 11.38
C THR A 483 30.43 -10.37 10.56
N LEU A 484 30.23 -9.15 11.06
CA LEU A 484 30.86 -7.95 10.47
C LEU A 484 32.40 -8.07 10.46
N ALA A 485 33.00 -8.75 11.44
CA ALA A 485 34.44 -8.99 11.46
C ALA A 485 34.90 -9.88 10.29
N ASP A 486 34.07 -10.85 9.87
CA ASP A 486 34.36 -11.66 8.68
C ASP A 486 34.32 -10.83 7.40
N PHE A 487 33.38 -9.90 7.30
CA PHE A 487 33.30 -8.97 6.17
C PHE A 487 34.53 -8.05 6.09
N GLU A 488 34.90 -7.43 7.22
CA GLU A 488 36.09 -6.58 7.30
C GLU A 488 37.38 -7.35 7.00
N ARG A 489 37.49 -8.61 7.46
CA ARG A 489 38.61 -9.49 7.11
C ARG A 489 38.68 -9.71 5.61
N VAL A 490 37.57 -10.08 4.97
CA VAL A 490 37.51 -10.28 3.51
C VAL A 490 37.91 -8.99 2.78
N LYS A 491 37.44 -7.83 3.24
CA LYS A 491 37.80 -6.53 2.67
C LYS A 491 39.31 -6.24 2.80
N ALA A 492 39.88 -6.48 3.97
CA ALA A 492 41.29 -6.19 4.27
C ALA A 492 42.27 -7.15 3.58
N GLU A 493 41.94 -8.44 3.54
CA GLU A 493 42.81 -9.50 3.03
C GLU A 493 42.62 -9.76 1.52
N GLY A 494 41.67 -9.07 0.87
CA GLY A 494 41.31 -9.34 -0.52
C GLY A 494 40.67 -10.73 -0.69
N GLY A 495 39.91 -11.16 0.31
CA GLY A 495 39.16 -12.41 0.30
C GLY A 495 38.06 -12.42 -0.76
N ARG A 496 37.47 -13.59 -1.00
CA ARG A 496 36.44 -13.76 -2.04
C ARG A 496 35.04 -13.79 -1.43
N ILE A 497 34.12 -13.10 -2.11
CA ILE A 497 32.69 -13.10 -1.81
C ILE A 497 31.92 -13.39 -3.10
N ILE A 498 30.91 -14.26 -3.00
CA ILE A 498 30.00 -14.55 -4.11
C ILE A 498 28.59 -14.19 -3.72
N GLY A 499 27.81 -13.75 -4.71
CA GLY A 499 26.37 -13.62 -4.61
C GLY A 499 25.68 -14.64 -5.51
N PHE A 500 24.46 -15.01 -5.16
CA PHE A 500 23.68 -15.94 -5.97
C PHE A 500 22.18 -15.70 -5.90
N ASN A 501 21.51 -15.79 -7.05
CA ASN A 501 20.05 -15.66 -7.18
C ASN A 501 19.51 -16.34 -8.46
N GLY A 502 18.18 -16.46 -8.56
CA GLY A 502 17.52 -17.12 -9.70
C GLY A 502 17.66 -16.42 -11.05
N LEU A 503 18.14 -15.17 -11.08
CA LEU A 503 18.31 -14.41 -12.32
C LEU A 503 19.72 -14.52 -12.90
N ARG A 504 20.75 -14.50 -12.05
CA ARG A 504 22.16 -14.46 -12.45
C ARG A 504 22.89 -15.78 -12.20
N GLY A 505 22.30 -16.67 -11.42
CA GLY A 505 23.02 -17.82 -10.88
C GLY A 505 24.06 -17.33 -9.88
N VAL A 506 25.25 -17.89 -9.90
CA VAL A 506 26.39 -17.53 -9.04
C VAL A 506 27.28 -16.48 -9.73
N TRP A 507 27.65 -15.44 -8.99
CA TRP A 507 28.50 -14.36 -9.48
C TRP A 507 29.46 -13.89 -8.39
N GLU A 508 30.58 -13.29 -8.80
CA GLU A 508 31.60 -12.78 -7.88
C GLU A 508 31.34 -11.31 -7.51
N GLY A 509 31.34 -11.05 -6.20
CA GLY A 509 31.17 -9.72 -5.64
C GLY A 509 32.50 -9.04 -5.37
N LYS A 510 32.49 -7.70 -5.46
CA LYS A 510 33.60 -6.84 -5.11
C LYS A 510 33.15 -5.88 -4.02
N ILE A 511 33.71 -6.03 -2.83
CA ILE A 511 33.45 -5.12 -1.72
C ILE A 511 33.99 -3.73 -2.08
N ILE A 512 33.16 -2.71 -1.91
CA ILE A 512 33.52 -1.30 -2.05
C ILE A 512 33.79 -0.67 -0.68
#